data_AF-A0A1E1WE84-F1
#
_entry.id   AF-A0A1E1WE84-F1
#
_cell.length_a   1.000
_cell.length_b   1.000
_cell.length_c   1.000
_cell.angle_alpha   90.00
_cell.angle_beta   90.00
_cell.angle_gamma   90.00
#
_symmetry.space_group_name_H-M   'P 1'
#
loop_
_entity.id
_entity.type
_entity.pdbx_description
1 polymer ?
#
loop_
_entity_poly.entity_id
_entity_poly.type
_entity_poly.pdbx_seq_one_letter_code
_entity_poly.pdbx_strand_id
1 'polypeptide(L)'
;LALQMYGCRVIQKALESIPAEQQQEVVRELDGHVLKCVKDQNGNHVVQKCIECVEPSALQFIINAFAGQVYALSTHPYGCRVIQRILEHCTPEQTAPVLAELHAHTDQLIQDQYGNYVVQHVLEHGAAEDRARLVAGVRGKVLQLSQHKFASNVVEKCVTHATRNERALLIDELCGFNDNALHVMMKDQYANYVVQKMIDVAEPTQRKVLMHKIRPHIGSLRKYTYGKHIIAKLEKFFMKAPELGPIGPPPPNPVL
;
A
#
# COMPACT_ATOMS: atom_id res chain seq x y z
N LEU A 1 -24.60 -2.74 -24.05
CA LEU A 1 -23.39 -3.54 -24.35
C LEU A 1 -22.43 -3.67 -23.15
N ALA A 2 -22.17 -2.60 -22.39
CA ALA A 2 -21.18 -2.59 -21.31
C ALA A 2 -21.32 -3.69 -20.24
N LEU A 3 -22.55 -4.13 -19.93
CA LEU A 3 -22.82 -5.16 -18.90
C LEU A 3 -22.75 -6.61 -19.43
N GLN A 4 -22.47 -6.81 -20.72
CA GLN A 4 -22.39 -8.14 -21.33
C GLN A 4 -20.94 -8.60 -21.44
N MET A 5 -20.68 -9.89 -21.19
CA MET A 5 -19.33 -10.49 -21.18
C MET A 5 -18.51 -10.24 -22.45
N TYR A 6 -19.14 -10.36 -23.61
CA TYR A 6 -18.49 -10.11 -24.91
C TYR A 6 -18.66 -8.66 -25.35
N GLY A 7 -19.83 -8.05 -25.08
CA GLY A 7 -20.12 -6.66 -25.43
C GLY A 7 -19.16 -5.67 -24.77
N CYS A 8 -18.76 -5.91 -23.52
CA CYS A 8 -17.80 -5.04 -22.82
C CYS A 8 -16.42 -5.02 -23.50
N ARG A 9 -16.01 -6.11 -24.15
CA ARG A 9 -14.73 -6.20 -24.86
C ARG A 9 -14.74 -5.37 -26.14
N VAL A 10 -15.87 -5.38 -26.85
CA VAL A 10 -16.06 -4.54 -28.04
C VAL A 10 -16.00 -3.06 -27.67
N ILE A 11 -16.71 -2.64 -26.62
CA ILE A 11 -16.70 -1.25 -26.16
C ILE A 11 -15.30 -0.82 -25.71
N GLN A 12 -14.58 -1.65 -24.95
CA GLN A 12 -13.21 -1.37 -24.56
C GLN A 12 -12.29 -1.17 -25.77
N LYS A 13 -12.41 -2.04 -26.79
CA LYS A 13 -11.56 -1.92 -27.98
C LYS A 13 -11.91 -0.70 -28.84
N ALA A 14 -13.20 -0.36 -28.91
CA ALA A 14 -13.66 0.83 -29.59
C ALA A 14 -13.07 2.10 -28.94
N LEU A 15 -13.13 2.22 -27.61
CA LEU A 15 -12.57 3.36 -26.87
C LEU A 15 -11.06 3.55 -27.13
N GLU A 16 -10.30 2.50 -27.40
CA GLU A 16 -8.86 2.60 -27.75
C GLU A 16 -8.59 3.05 -29.18
N SER A 17 -9.59 2.97 -30.07
CA SER A 17 -9.36 3.01 -31.53
C SER A 17 -10.13 4.12 -32.24
N ILE A 18 -11.21 4.63 -31.64
CA ILE A 18 -12.06 5.67 -32.24
C ILE A 18 -11.56 7.09 -31.89
N PRO A 19 -11.89 8.11 -32.70
CA PRO A 19 -11.56 9.51 -32.40
C PRO A 19 -12.19 10.01 -31.09
N ALA A 20 -11.58 11.05 -30.51
CA ALA A 20 -11.97 11.60 -29.22
C ALA A 20 -13.44 12.04 -29.15
N GLU A 21 -13.99 12.60 -30.23
CA GLU A 21 -15.39 13.01 -30.31
C GLU A 21 -16.34 11.81 -30.13
N GLN A 22 -16.01 10.67 -30.76
CA GLN A 22 -16.80 9.44 -30.65
C GLN A 22 -16.61 8.75 -29.30
N GLN A 23 -15.40 8.82 -28.71
CA GLN A 23 -15.19 8.35 -27.35
C GLN A 23 -16.12 9.09 -26.37
N GLN A 24 -16.26 10.41 -26.50
CA GLN A 24 -17.15 11.20 -25.65
C GLN A 24 -18.62 10.80 -25.83
N GLU A 25 -19.06 10.52 -27.06
CA GLU A 25 -20.42 10.02 -27.32
C GLU A 25 -20.67 8.70 -26.60
N VAL A 26 -19.75 7.73 -26.72
CA VAL A 26 -19.85 6.43 -26.04
C VAL A 26 -19.86 6.59 -24.52
N VAL A 27 -19.01 7.45 -23.97
CA VAL A 27 -18.92 7.68 -22.53
C VAL A 27 -20.18 8.32 -21.98
N ARG A 28 -20.80 9.26 -22.71
CA ARG A 28 -22.05 9.91 -22.30
C ARG A 28 -23.21 8.93 -22.11
N GLU A 29 -23.24 7.80 -22.81
CA GLU A 29 -24.25 6.75 -22.60
C GLU A 29 -24.18 6.09 -21.21
N LEU A 30 -23.07 6.28 -20.47
CA LEU A 30 -22.92 5.79 -19.09
C LEU A 30 -23.49 6.76 -18.04
N ASP A 31 -23.88 7.97 -18.44
CA ASP A 31 -24.43 8.96 -17.51
C ASP A 31 -25.75 8.46 -16.90
N GLY A 32 -25.92 8.67 -15.59
CA GLY A 32 -26.99 8.05 -14.79
C GLY A 32 -26.84 6.55 -14.53
N HIS A 33 -25.82 5.88 -15.06
CA HIS A 33 -25.60 4.43 -14.92
C HIS A 33 -24.23 4.04 -14.36
N VAL A 34 -23.38 5.02 -14.04
CA VAL A 34 -22.00 4.84 -13.56
C VAL A 34 -21.90 3.80 -12.44
N LEU A 35 -22.62 3.99 -11.32
CA LEU A 35 -22.51 3.11 -10.16
C LEU A 35 -22.93 1.67 -10.46
N LYS A 36 -23.92 1.47 -11.34
CA LYS A 36 -24.33 0.13 -11.79
C LYS A 36 -23.21 -0.52 -12.59
N CYS A 37 -22.58 0.21 -13.50
CA CYS A 37 -21.46 -0.29 -14.29
C CYS A 37 -20.24 -0.62 -13.42
N VAL A 38 -19.88 0.26 -12.48
CA VAL A 38 -18.73 0.06 -11.56
C VAL A 38 -18.88 -1.22 -10.73
N LYS A 39 -20.10 -1.54 -10.29
CA LYS A 39 -20.38 -2.72 -9.46
C LYS A 39 -20.60 -4.00 -10.28
N ASP A 40 -20.63 -3.91 -11.61
CA ASP A 40 -20.82 -5.05 -12.49
C ASP A 40 -19.49 -5.71 -12.89
N GLN A 41 -19.49 -7.04 -13.01
CA GLN A 41 -18.32 -7.84 -13.38
C GLN A 41 -17.74 -7.50 -14.77
N ASN A 42 -18.56 -6.98 -15.69
CA ASN A 42 -18.15 -6.58 -17.04
C ASN A 42 -18.04 -5.05 -17.15
N GLY A 43 -19.02 -4.34 -16.61
CA GLY A 43 -19.15 -2.88 -16.69
C GLY A 43 -17.97 -2.14 -16.07
N ASN A 44 -17.38 -2.66 -15.00
CA ASN A 44 -16.25 -2.01 -14.33
C ASN A 44 -15.06 -1.85 -15.29
N HIS A 45 -14.84 -2.80 -16.19
CA HIS A 45 -13.77 -2.74 -17.17
C HIS A 45 -14.00 -1.66 -18.23
N VAL A 46 -15.27 -1.43 -18.59
CA VAL A 46 -15.63 -0.32 -19.48
C VAL A 46 -15.36 1.01 -18.79
N VAL A 47 -15.79 1.19 -17.55
CA VAL A 47 -15.57 2.44 -16.79
C VAL A 47 -14.08 2.72 -16.61
N GLN A 48 -13.27 1.70 -16.29
CA GLN A 48 -11.81 1.85 -16.25
C GLN A 48 -11.25 2.31 -17.60
N LYS A 49 -11.68 1.71 -18.71
CA LYS A 49 -11.21 2.08 -20.04
C LYS A 49 -11.65 3.50 -20.44
N CYS A 50 -12.84 3.94 -20.02
CA CYS A 50 -13.25 5.33 -20.20
C CYS A 50 -12.29 6.29 -19.49
N ILE A 51 -11.88 5.98 -18.25
CA ILE A 51 -10.95 6.81 -17.49
C ILE A 51 -9.54 6.82 -18.08
N GLU A 52 -9.09 5.68 -18.65
CA GLU A 52 -7.77 5.57 -19.27
C GLU A 52 -7.67 6.29 -20.64
N CYS A 53 -8.75 6.29 -21.43
CA CYS A 53 -8.70 6.69 -22.83
C CYS A 53 -9.35 8.04 -23.15
N VAL A 54 -10.22 8.55 -22.28
CA VAL A 54 -11.03 9.74 -22.57
C VAL A 54 -10.55 10.93 -21.76
N GLU A 55 -10.54 12.10 -22.40
CA GLU A 55 -10.13 13.36 -21.79
C GLU A 55 -10.86 13.61 -20.45
N PRO A 56 -10.13 13.94 -19.37
CA PRO A 56 -10.71 14.11 -18.04
C PRO A 56 -11.89 15.09 -17.96
N SER A 57 -11.90 16.12 -18.82
CA SER A 57 -13.00 17.10 -18.90
C SER A 57 -14.35 16.46 -19.22
N ALA A 58 -14.38 15.33 -19.94
CA ALA A 58 -15.60 14.60 -20.27
C ALA A 58 -16.02 13.59 -19.18
N LEU A 59 -15.19 13.38 -18.15
CA LEU A 59 -15.40 12.37 -17.10
C LEU A 59 -16.04 12.91 -15.82
N GLN A 60 -16.37 14.21 -15.76
CA GLN A 60 -16.83 14.85 -14.53
C GLN A 60 -18.09 14.18 -13.93
N PHE A 61 -19.01 13.69 -14.77
CA PHE A 61 -20.20 12.98 -14.29
C PHE A 61 -19.86 11.65 -13.57
N ILE A 62 -18.75 11.00 -13.94
CA ILE A 62 -18.24 9.81 -13.24
C ILE A 62 -17.76 10.22 -11.84
N ILE A 63 -16.98 11.31 -11.74
CA ILE A 63 -16.49 11.81 -10.45
C ILE A 63 -17.67 12.21 -9.55
N ASN A 64 -18.67 12.89 -10.11
CA ASN A 64 -19.87 13.29 -9.36
C ASN A 64 -20.65 12.07 -8.85
N ALA A 65 -20.71 10.97 -9.61
CA ALA A 65 -21.37 9.74 -9.18
C ALA A 65 -20.65 9.03 -8.02
N PHE A 66 -19.36 9.33 -7.81
CA PHE A 66 -18.55 8.74 -6.74
C PHE A 66 -18.65 9.53 -5.42
N ALA A 67 -19.16 10.76 -5.45
CA ALA A 67 -19.33 11.57 -4.26
C ALA A 67 -20.20 10.86 -3.21
N GLY A 68 -19.68 10.74 -1.99
CA GLY A 68 -20.32 10.02 -0.88
C GLY A 68 -20.34 8.50 -1.04
N GLN A 69 -19.65 7.94 -2.05
CA GLN A 69 -19.57 6.50 -2.32
C GLN A 69 -18.13 5.97 -2.29
N VAL A 70 -17.13 6.83 -2.08
CA VAL A 70 -15.72 6.48 -2.22
C VAL A 70 -15.34 5.32 -1.30
N TYR A 71 -15.71 5.38 -0.02
CA TYR A 71 -15.44 4.26 0.92
C TYR A 71 -16.03 2.94 0.42
N ALA A 72 -17.33 2.93 0.10
CA ALA A 72 -18.03 1.73 -0.35
C ALA A 72 -17.45 1.14 -1.64
N LEU A 73 -16.97 2.00 -2.55
CA LEU A 73 -16.34 1.58 -3.80
C LEU A 73 -14.89 1.11 -3.59
N SER A 74 -14.14 1.74 -2.70
CA SER A 74 -12.77 1.32 -2.34
C SER A 74 -12.74 -0.05 -1.66
N THR A 75 -13.79 -0.42 -0.93
CA THR A 75 -13.95 -1.76 -0.34
C THR A 75 -14.71 -2.74 -1.24
N HIS A 76 -14.95 -2.40 -2.51
CA HIS A 76 -15.62 -3.26 -3.49
C HIS A 76 -14.60 -3.95 -4.39
N PRO A 77 -14.75 -5.26 -4.73
CA PRO A 77 -13.80 -6.01 -5.56
C PRO A 77 -13.50 -5.38 -6.92
N TYR A 78 -14.48 -4.68 -7.50
CA TYR A 78 -14.34 -3.98 -8.78
C TYR A 78 -14.18 -2.47 -8.61
N GLY A 79 -14.81 -1.89 -7.58
CA GLY A 79 -14.84 -0.45 -7.37
C GLY A 79 -13.45 0.08 -7.02
N CYS A 80 -12.66 -0.69 -6.27
CA CYS A 80 -11.31 -0.31 -5.88
C CYS A 80 -10.38 -0.10 -7.09
N ARG A 81 -10.63 -0.83 -8.19
CA ARG A 81 -9.88 -0.68 -9.45
C ARG A 81 -10.26 0.60 -10.17
N VAL A 82 -11.55 0.95 -10.18
CA VAL A 82 -12.01 2.21 -10.77
C VAL A 82 -11.49 3.41 -9.98
N ILE A 83 -11.49 3.35 -8.64
CA ILE A 83 -10.87 4.39 -7.80
C ILE A 83 -9.40 4.59 -8.15
N GLN A 84 -8.62 3.50 -8.30
CA GLN A 84 -7.22 3.60 -8.72
C GLN A 84 -7.06 4.28 -10.08
N ARG A 85 -7.90 3.94 -11.08
CA ARG A 85 -7.87 4.64 -12.39
C ARG A 85 -8.18 6.12 -12.27
N ILE A 86 -9.15 6.51 -11.42
CA ILE A 86 -9.45 7.92 -11.17
C ILE A 86 -8.21 8.64 -10.61
N LEU A 87 -7.54 8.05 -9.63
CA LEU A 87 -6.35 8.63 -9.01
C LEU A 87 -5.15 8.72 -9.99
N GLU A 88 -5.10 7.86 -11.00
CA GLU A 88 -4.01 7.82 -11.99
C GLU A 88 -4.20 8.79 -13.17
N HIS A 89 -5.44 8.97 -13.63
CA HIS A 89 -5.70 9.61 -14.93
C HIS A 89 -6.54 10.89 -14.85
N CYS A 90 -7.27 11.13 -13.76
CA CYS A 90 -8.08 12.34 -13.62
C CYS A 90 -7.26 13.54 -13.12
N THR A 91 -7.79 14.75 -13.28
CA THR A 91 -7.08 15.97 -12.87
C THR A 91 -6.99 16.10 -11.35
N PRO A 92 -6.08 16.94 -10.81
CA PRO A 92 -6.02 17.23 -9.37
C PRO A 92 -7.35 17.71 -8.80
N GLU A 93 -8.11 18.51 -9.53
CA GLU A 93 -9.41 19.03 -9.11
C GLU A 93 -10.46 17.90 -9.00
N GLN A 94 -10.36 16.89 -9.86
CA GLN A 94 -11.23 15.73 -9.85
C GLN A 94 -10.86 14.70 -8.78
N THR A 95 -9.57 14.53 -8.53
CA THR A 95 -9.06 13.56 -7.53
C THR A 95 -9.15 14.11 -6.10
N ALA A 96 -9.08 15.42 -5.90
CA ALA A 96 -9.18 16.06 -4.59
C ALA A 96 -10.39 15.63 -3.74
N PRO A 97 -11.65 15.65 -4.23
CA PRO A 97 -12.79 15.18 -3.43
C PRO A 97 -12.71 13.67 -3.12
N VAL A 98 -12.18 12.87 -4.04
CA VAL A 98 -11.99 11.43 -3.83
C VAL A 98 -10.96 11.17 -2.73
N LEU A 99 -9.83 11.88 -2.77
CA LEU A 99 -8.79 11.81 -1.73
C LEU A 99 -9.32 12.28 -0.37
N ALA A 100 -10.13 13.34 -0.34
CA ALA A 100 -10.74 13.81 0.90
C ALA A 100 -11.61 12.75 1.58
N GLU A 101 -12.47 12.05 0.82
CA GLU A 101 -13.27 10.94 1.35
C GLU A 101 -12.41 9.73 1.74
N LEU A 102 -11.37 9.40 0.98
CA LEU A 102 -10.43 8.33 1.36
C LEU A 102 -9.76 8.61 2.71
N HIS A 103 -9.27 9.84 2.90
CA HIS A 103 -8.61 10.24 4.15
C HIS A 103 -9.55 10.11 5.36
N ALA A 104 -10.84 10.42 5.20
CA ALA A 104 -11.85 10.27 6.25
C ALA A 104 -12.06 8.82 6.73
N HIS A 105 -11.65 7.82 5.93
CA HIS A 105 -11.86 6.40 6.20
C HIS A 105 -10.55 5.58 6.21
N THR A 106 -9.41 6.23 6.41
CA THR A 106 -8.09 5.59 6.29
C THR A 106 -7.94 4.36 7.19
N ASP A 107 -8.36 4.42 8.46
CA ASP A 107 -8.21 3.32 9.42
C ASP A 107 -8.94 2.04 9.00
N GLN A 108 -10.13 2.20 8.40
CA GLN A 108 -10.92 1.11 7.87
C GLN A 108 -10.30 0.57 6.58
N LEU A 109 -9.92 1.46 5.66
CA LEU A 109 -9.40 1.09 4.34
C LEU A 109 -8.08 0.34 4.42
N ILE A 110 -7.18 0.71 5.35
CA ILE A 110 -5.89 0.02 5.56
C ILE A 110 -6.07 -1.47 5.88
N GLN A 111 -7.16 -1.82 6.56
CA GLN A 111 -7.44 -3.18 7.00
C GLN A 111 -8.41 -3.92 6.07
N ASP A 112 -9.02 -3.25 5.11
CA ASP A 112 -9.92 -3.90 4.16
C ASP A 112 -9.16 -4.70 3.09
N GLN A 113 -9.74 -5.82 2.65
CA GLN A 113 -9.13 -6.73 1.67
C GLN A 113 -8.92 -6.11 0.27
N TYR A 114 -9.70 -5.07 -0.08
CA TYR A 114 -9.57 -4.32 -1.33
C TYR A 114 -9.07 -2.89 -1.08
N GLY A 115 -9.57 -2.24 -0.02
CA GLY A 115 -9.22 -0.87 0.35
C GLY A 115 -7.73 -0.68 0.60
N ASN A 116 -7.03 -1.70 1.12
CA ASN A 116 -5.59 -1.62 1.35
C ASN A 116 -4.81 -1.33 0.05
N TYR A 117 -5.29 -1.80 -1.11
CA TYR A 117 -4.64 -1.51 -2.40
C TYR A 117 -4.83 -0.06 -2.82
N VAL A 118 -5.98 0.55 -2.51
CA VAL A 118 -6.22 1.98 -2.77
C VAL A 118 -5.29 2.83 -1.91
N VAL A 119 -5.12 2.48 -0.63
CA VAL A 119 -4.19 3.19 0.26
C VAL A 119 -2.74 3.04 -0.21
N GLN A 120 -2.33 1.82 -0.60
CA GLN A 120 -1.00 1.59 -1.15
C GLN A 120 -0.77 2.39 -2.43
N HIS A 121 -1.78 2.52 -3.29
CA HIS A 121 -1.69 3.31 -4.52
C HIS A 121 -1.35 4.78 -4.22
N VAL A 122 -2.02 5.38 -3.24
CA VAL A 122 -1.74 6.77 -2.81
C VAL A 122 -0.35 6.89 -2.17
N LEU A 123 0.12 5.89 -1.41
CA LEU A 123 1.48 5.88 -0.86
C LEU A 123 2.56 5.85 -1.96
N GLU A 124 2.31 5.16 -3.06
CA GLU A 124 3.28 5.00 -4.16
C GLU A 124 3.29 6.19 -5.12
N HIS A 125 2.12 6.69 -5.50
CA HIS A 125 1.96 7.63 -6.63
C HIS A 125 1.34 8.98 -6.21
N GLY A 126 0.77 9.07 -5.01
CA GLY A 126 0.10 10.28 -4.53
C GLY A 126 1.06 11.42 -4.20
N ALA A 127 0.48 12.62 -4.02
CA ALA A 127 1.21 13.80 -3.58
C ALA A 127 1.85 13.57 -2.20
N ALA A 128 2.93 14.31 -1.93
CA ALA A 128 3.67 14.18 -0.67
C ALA A 128 2.78 14.43 0.55
N GLU A 129 1.83 15.36 0.46
CA GLU A 129 0.89 15.67 1.54
C GLU A 129 -0.06 14.52 1.85
N ASP A 130 -0.61 13.87 0.83
CA ASP A 130 -1.52 12.72 1.01
C ASP A 130 -0.77 11.53 1.61
N ARG A 131 0.45 11.27 1.11
CA ARG A 131 1.32 10.23 1.68
C ARG A 131 1.65 10.51 3.14
N ALA A 132 1.99 11.75 3.49
CA ALA A 132 2.28 12.14 4.88
C ALA A 132 1.08 11.90 5.81
N ARG A 133 -0.15 12.22 5.35
CA ARG A 133 -1.38 11.94 6.12
C ARG A 133 -1.58 10.45 6.35
N LEU A 134 -1.38 9.62 5.33
CA LEU A 134 -1.51 8.16 5.46
C LEU A 134 -0.45 7.58 6.40
N VAL A 135 0.80 8.04 6.30
CA VAL A 135 1.89 7.64 7.21
C VAL A 135 1.57 8.06 8.65
N ALA A 136 1.02 9.25 8.85
CA ALA A 136 0.57 9.70 10.17
C ALA A 136 -0.55 8.82 10.75
N GLY A 137 -1.46 8.30 9.90
CA GLY A 137 -2.52 7.38 10.32
C GLY A 137 -2.01 6.01 10.81
N VAL A 138 -0.83 5.59 10.35
CA VAL A 138 -0.17 4.33 10.77
C VAL A 138 0.65 4.51 12.06
N ARG A 139 1.12 5.73 12.36
CA ARG A 139 1.92 6.02 13.54
C ARG A 139 1.14 5.71 14.83
N GLY A 140 1.82 5.08 15.79
CA GLY A 140 1.25 4.59 17.05
C GLY A 140 0.52 3.25 16.92
N LYS A 141 0.41 2.70 15.70
CA LYS A 141 -0.31 1.45 15.39
C LYS A 141 0.58 0.46 14.65
N VAL A 142 1.90 0.68 14.55
CA VAL A 142 2.80 -0.09 13.68
C VAL A 142 2.78 -1.57 14.05
N LEU A 143 2.89 -1.90 15.34
CA LEU A 143 2.86 -3.29 15.82
C LEU A 143 1.55 -4.00 15.44
N GLN A 144 0.41 -3.35 15.73
CA GLN A 144 -0.93 -3.92 15.47
C GLN A 144 -1.16 -4.14 13.98
N LEU A 145 -0.90 -3.12 13.15
CA LEU A 145 -1.14 -3.19 11.71
C LEU A 145 -0.19 -4.16 11.01
N SER A 146 1.04 -4.30 11.51
CA SER A 146 2.01 -5.24 10.93
C SER A 146 1.61 -6.71 11.09
N GLN A 147 0.81 -7.05 12.10
CA GLN A 147 0.30 -8.41 12.33
C GLN A 147 -1.00 -8.70 11.57
N HIS A 148 -1.52 -7.72 10.83
CA HIS A 148 -2.75 -7.87 10.09
C HIS A 148 -2.47 -8.18 8.62
N LYS A 149 -3.11 -9.23 8.09
CA LYS A 149 -2.88 -9.78 6.73
C LYS A 149 -2.83 -8.73 5.62
N PHE A 150 -3.73 -7.74 5.67
CA PHE A 150 -3.83 -6.71 4.63
C PHE A 150 -3.04 -5.46 4.99
N ALA A 151 -3.07 -5.05 6.26
CA ALA A 151 -2.47 -3.79 6.70
C ALA A 151 -0.95 -3.87 6.78
N SER A 152 -0.37 -5.07 6.94
CA SER A 152 1.08 -5.27 6.91
C SER A 152 1.69 -4.75 5.59
N ASN A 153 1.00 -4.94 4.46
CA ASN A 153 1.44 -4.42 3.16
C ASN A 153 1.42 -2.89 3.14
N VAL A 154 0.41 -2.26 3.78
CA VAL A 154 0.36 -0.80 3.91
C VAL A 154 1.54 -0.32 4.76
N VAL A 155 1.85 -0.97 5.88
CA VAL A 155 3.00 -0.61 6.72
C VAL A 155 4.31 -0.74 5.93
N GLU A 156 4.48 -1.78 5.12
CA GLU A 156 5.62 -1.92 4.21
C GLU A 156 5.73 -0.75 3.22
N LYS A 157 4.61 -0.30 2.62
CA LYS A 157 4.60 0.87 1.74
C LYS A 157 4.88 2.17 2.50
N CYS A 158 4.35 2.33 3.71
CA CYS A 158 4.67 3.48 4.56
C CYS A 158 6.18 3.56 4.80
N VAL A 159 6.83 2.50 5.29
CA VAL A 159 8.28 2.56 5.54
C VAL A 159 9.10 2.75 4.26
N THR A 160 8.61 2.27 3.11
CA THR A 160 9.31 2.39 1.82
C THR A 160 9.21 3.80 1.23
N HIS A 161 8.02 4.41 1.27
CA HIS A 161 7.74 5.66 0.56
C HIS A 161 7.72 6.90 1.48
N ALA A 162 7.73 6.72 2.80
CA ALA A 162 7.87 7.80 3.77
C ALA A 162 9.17 8.59 3.56
N THR A 163 9.14 9.87 3.95
CA THR A 163 10.36 10.69 4.07
C THR A 163 11.32 10.06 5.09
N ARG A 164 12.59 10.50 5.08
CA ARG A 164 13.61 10.02 6.03
C ARG A 164 13.15 10.16 7.49
N ASN A 165 12.55 11.30 7.83
CA ASN A 165 12.10 11.60 9.19
C ASN A 165 10.88 10.76 9.58
N GLU A 166 9.89 10.65 8.69
CA GLU A 166 8.71 9.81 8.95
C GLU A 166 9.08 8.34 9.10
N ARG A 167 9.94 7.81 8.23
CA ARG A 167 10.46 6.44 8.33
C ARG A 167 11.19 6.21 9.65
N ALA A 168 11.97 7.19 10.11
CA ALA A 168 12.62 7.13 11.42
C ALA A 168 11.60 6.90 12.54
N LEU A 169 10.56 7.73 12.57
CA LEU A 169 9.52 7.66 13.59
C LEU A 169 8.80 6.31 13.61
N LEU A 170 8.52 5.72 12.44
CA LEU A 170 7.90 4.40 12.33
C LEU A 170 8.80 3.27 12.84
N ILE A 171 10.11 3.34 12.57
CA ILE A 171 11.08 2.33 13.03
C ILE A 171 11.33 2.47 14.54
N ASP A 172 11.46 3.71 15.02
CA ASP A 172 11.76 4.01 16.42
C ASP A 172 10.59 3.60 17.35
N GLU A 173 9.35 3.62 16.86
CA GLU A 173 8.17 3.10 17.56
C GLU A 173 8.36 1.63 18.01
N LEU A 174 9.07 0.82 17.22
CA LEU A 174 9.33 -0.59 17.53
C LEU A 174 10.61 -0.81 18.34
N CYS A 175 11.54 0.17 18.30
CA CYS A 175 12.83 0.10 18.99
C CYS A 175 12.80 0.77 20.38
N GLY A 176 11.68 1.40 20.75
CA GLY A 176 11.45 2.07 22.03
C GLY A 176 11.40 1.14 23.25
N PHE A 177 10.97 1.68 24.39
CA PHE A 177 11.16 1.10 25.73
C PHE A 177 10.57 -0.30 25.97
N ASN A 178 9.61 -0.75 25.15
CA ASN A 178 9.08 -2.11 25.22
C ASN A 178 9.78 -3.03 24.19
N ASP A 179 10.88 -3.64 24.63
CA ASP A 179 11.77 -4.51 23.84
C ASP A 179 11.09 -5.70 23.15
N ASN A 180 9.83 -5.99 23.50
CA ASN A 180 9.10 -7.13 22.97
C ASN A 180 8.45 -6.89 21.60
N ALA A 181 8.18 -5.65 21.19
CA ALA A 181 7.43 -5.38 19.95
C ALA A 181 8.13 -5.99 18.72
N LEU A 182 9.42 -5.67 18.54
CA LEU A 182 10.21 -6.19 17.43
C LEU A 182 10.35 -7.72 17.49
N HIS A 183 10.57 -8.28 18.68
CA HIS A 183 10.66 -9.73 18.87
C HIS A 183 9.35 -10.45 18.52
N VAL A 184 8.20 -9.89 18.88
CA VAL A 184 6.89 -10.42 18.48
C VAL A 184 6.75 -10.38 16.96
N MET A 185 7.06 -9.25 16.32
CA MET A 185 6.91 -9.10 14.87
C MET A 185 7.77 -10.08 14.07
N MET A 186 9.02 -10.31 14.50
CA MET A 186 9.91 -11.27 13.82
C MET A 186 9.40 -12.71 13.79
N LYS A 187 8.46 -13.07 14.68
CA LYS A 187 7.89 -14.42 14.79
C LYS A 187 6.50 -14.53 14.16
N ASP A 188 5.90 -13.41 13.79
CA ASP A 188 4.55 -13.36 13.24
C ASP A 188 4.54 -13.67 11.73
N GLN A 189 3.43 -14.24 11.25
CA GLN A 189 3.27 -14.68 9.86
C GLN A 189 3.24 -13.53 8.83
N TYR A 190 2.87 -12.31 9.25
CA TYR A 190 2.83 -11.12 8.39
C TYR A 190 3.88 -10.10 8.79
N ALA A 191 4.03 -9.81 10.09
CA ALA A 191 4.89 -8.73 10.56
C ALA A 191 6.38 -9.00 10.30
N ASN A 192 6.79 -10.26 10.11
CA ASN A 192 8.17 -10.58 9.73
C ASN A 192 8.57 -9.94 8.38
N TYR A 193 7.62 -9.74 7.45
CA TYR A 193 7.88 -9.05 6.18
C TYR A 193 8.12 -7.55 6.40
N VAL A 194 7.35 -6.92 7.30
CA VAL A 194 7.56 -5.53 7.71
C VAL A 194 8.95 -5.33 8.32
N VAL A 195 9.39 -6.23 9.21
CA VAL A 195 10.74 -6.14 9.80
C VAL A 195 11.82 -6.27 8.72
N GLN A 196 11.67 -7.21 7.79
CA GLN A 196 12.60 -7.34 6.67
C GLN A 196 12.65 -6.08 5.81
N LYS A 197 11.49 -5.45 5.56
CA LYS A 197 11.42 -4.19 4.82
C LYS A 197 12.12 -3.07 5.56
N MET A 198 11.89 -2.93 6.87
CA MET A 198 12.58 -1.94 7.70
C MET A 198 14.10 -2.10 7.65
N ILE A 199 14.62 -3.33 7.66
CA ILE A 199 16.07 -3.59 7.53
C ILE A 199 16.61 -3.07 6.18
N ASP A 200 15.85 -3.24 5.08
CA ASP A 200 16.24 -2.76 3.75
C ASP A 200 16.31 -1.23 3.70
N VAL A 201 15.30 -0.55 4.23
CA VAL A 201 15.11 0.90 4.03
C VAL A 201 15.66 1.77 5.16
N ALA A 202 16.01 1.18 6.32
CA ALA A 202 16.55 1.91 7.46
C ALA A 202 17.84 2.65 7.10
N GLU A 203 17.99 3.87 7.60
CA GLU A 203 19.26 4.59 7.51
C GLU A 203 20.33 3.89 8.38
N PRO A 204 21.64 4.10 8.14
CA PRO A 204 22.70 3.38 8.86
C PRO A 204 22.59 3.42 10.40
N THR A 205 22.16 4.55 10.97
CA THR A 205 21.98 4.73 12.41
C THR A 205 20.83 3.88 12.95
N GLN A 206 19.65 3.96 12.34
CA GLN A 206 18.47 3.15 12.68
C GLN A 206 18.73 1.67 12.48
N ARG A 207 19.42 1.31 11.40
CA ARG A 207 19.76 -0.08 11.10
C ARG A 207 20.62 -0.67 12.21
N LYS A 208 21.62 0.06 12.72
CA LYS A 208 22.42 -0.38 13.88
C LYS A 208 21.55 -0.64 15.11
N VAL A 209 20.56 0.21 15.39
CA VAL A 209 19.61 0.02 16.49
C VAL A 209 18.77 -1.25 16.28
N LEU A 210 18.18 -1.42 15.08
CA LEU A 210 17.44 -2.64 14.72
C LEU A 210 18.32 -3.89 14.92
N MET A 211 19.55 -3.88 14.44
CA MET A 211 20.46 -5.03 14.58
C MET A 211 20.77 -5.34 16.05
N HIS A 212 21.03 -4.30 16.85
CA HIS A 212 21.29 -4.44 18.28
C HIS A 212 20.09 -5.07 19.01
N LYS A 213 18.86 -4.70 18.66
CA LYS A 213 17.64 -5.28 19.22
C LYS A 213 17.38 -6.71 18.73
N ILE A 214 17.74 -7.05 17.50
CA ILE A 214 17.50 -8.39 16.93
C ILE A 214 18.52 -9.41 17.44
N ARG A 215 19.80 -9.02 17.62
CA ARG A 215 20.92 -9.93 17.92
C ARG A 215 20.68 -10.85 19.14
N PRO A 216 20.15 -10.39 20.29
CA PRO A 216 19.87 -11.25 21.44
C PRO A 216 18.84 -12.35 21.15
N HIS A 217 17.96 -12.15 20.17
CA HIS A 217 16.88 -13.07 19.86
C HIS A 217 17.23 -14.11 18.80
N ILE A 218 18.41 -14.03 18.15
CA ILE A 218 18.80 -14.93 17.05
C ILE A 218 18.68 -16.41 17.43
N GLY A 219 19.13 -16.79 18.64
CA GLY A 219 19.02 -18.18 19.11
C GLY A 219 17.58 -18.65 19.24
N SER A 220 16.68 -17.78 19.70
CA SER A 220 15.24 -18.05 19.80
C SER A 220 14.58 -18.13 18.42
N LEU A 221 14.88 -17.18 17.52
CA LEU A 221 14.28 -17.08 16.19
C LEU A 221 14.51 -18.33 15.33
N ARG A 222 15.62 -19.06 15.52
CA ARG A 222 15.88 -20.34 14.84
C ARG A 222 14.79 -21.39 15.10
N LYS A 223 14.06 -21.28 16.22
CA LYS A 223 13.00 -22.22 16.62
C LYS A 223 11.64 -21.88 16.00
N TYR A 224 11.46 -20.68 15.44
CA TYR A 224 10.18 -20.23 14.87
C TYR A 224 10.19 -20.29 13.36
N THR A 225 9.07 -20.72 12.76
CA THR A 225 8.90 -20.84 11.30
C THR A 225 9.25 -19.53 10.58
N TYR A 226 8.66 -18.41 11.01
CA TYR A 226 8.86 -17.10 10.39
C TYR A 226 10.16 -16.41 10.84
N GLY A 227 10.62 -16.69 12.07
CA GLY A 227 11.87 -16.13 12.61
C GLY A 227 13.11 -16.52 11.81
N LYS A 228 13.12 -17.71 11.20
CA LYS A 228 14.18 -18.16 10.30
C LYS A 228 14.36 -17.25 9.07
N HIS A 229 13.29 -16.62 8.57
CA HIS A 229 13.37 -15.70 7.44
C HIS A 229 14.12 -14.42 7.79
N ILE A 230 13.98 -13.93 9.03
CA ILE A 230 14.74 -12.79 9.52
C ILE A 230 16.23 -13.12 9.54
N ILE A 231 16.61 -14.30 10.04
CA ILE A 231 18.01 -14.73 10.08
C ILE A 231 18.60 -14.79 8.66
N ALA A 232 17.88 -15.42 7.71
CA ALA A 232 18.32 -15.48 6.33
C ALA A 232 18.46 -14.10 5.68
N LYS A 233 17.59 -13.14 6.05
CA LYS A 233 17.69 -11.74 5.61
C LYS A 233 18.96 -11.08 6.15
N LEU A 234 19.27 -11.28 7.43
CA LEU A 234 20.47 -10.74 8.07
C LEU A 234 21.73 -11.29 7.44
N GLU A 235 21.84 -12.61 7.26
CA GLU A 235 22.99 -13.26 6.62
C GLU A 235 23.28 -12.67 5.24
N LYS A 236 22.24 -12.53 4.40
CA LYS A 236 22.36 -11.88 3.08
C LYS A 236 22.81 -10.42 3.17
N PHE A 237 22.40 -9.70 4.22
CA PHE A 237 22.80 -8.31 4.42
C PHE A 237 24.28 -8.20 4.82
N PHE A 238 24.76 -9.01 5.77
CA PHE A 238 26.17 -9.00 6.20
C PHE A 238 27.13 -9.49 5.12
N MET A 239 26.70 -10.43 4.26
CA MET A 239 27.49 -10.82 3.08
C MET A 239 27.66 -9.66 2.08
N LYS A 240 26.74 -8.69 2.06
CA LYS A 240 26.82 -7.49 1.21
C LYS A 240 27.45 -6.28 1.92
N ALA A 241 27.62 -6.32 3.25
CA ALA A 241 28.12 -5.21 4.07
C ALA A 241 29.09 -5.73 5.16
N PRO A 242 30.33 -6.10 4.78
CA PRO A 242 31.30 -6.76 5.68
C PRO A 242 31.80 -5.88 6.84
N GLU A 243 31.60 -4.57 6.81
CA GLU A 243 32.08 -3.64 7.85
C GLU A 243 31.34 -3.73 9.20
N LEU A 244 30.28 -4.52 9.31
CA LEU A 244 29.47 -4.64 10.53
C LEU A 244 29.81 -5.87 11.40
N GLY A 245 30.80 -6.67 10.99
CA GLY A 245 31.31 -7.83 11.72
C GLY A 245 30.38 -9.06 11.71
N PRO A 246 30.91 -10.26 11.97
CA PRO A 246 30.14 -11.50 11.86
C PRO A 246 29.09 -11.64 12.97
N ILE A 247 27.99 -12.34 12.64
CA ILE A 247 27.02 -12.83 13.63
C ILE A 247 27.64 -14.04 14.34
N GLY A 248 28.50 -13.77 15.32
CA GLY A 248 29.02 -14.77 16.26
C GLY A 248 28.64 -14.42 17.70
N PRO A 249 28.63 -15.41 18.62
CA PRO A 249 28.72 -15.11 20.05
C PRO A 249 29.99 -14.26 20.30
N PRO A 250 29.99 -13.37 21.32
CA PRO A 250 31.20 -12.64 21.68
C PRO A 250 32.34 -13.65 21.94
N PRO A 251 33.59 -13.35 21.53
CA PRO A 251 34.71 -14.20 21.88
C PRO A 251 34.80 -14.31 23.41
N PRO A 252 35.12 -15.50 23.97
CA PRO A 252 35.32 -15.63 25.40
C PRO A 252 36.42 -14.66 25.85
N ASN A 253 36.18 -13.97 26.98
CA ASN A 253 37.15 -13.06 27.56
C ASN A 253 38.51 -13.75 27.70
N PRO A 254 39.63 -13.07 27.38
CA PRO A 254 40.95 -13.62 27.65
C PRO A 254 41.07 -13.85 29.16
N VAL A 255 41.30 -15.11 29.52
CA VAL A 255 41.68 -15.50 30.87
C VAL A 255 43.05 -14.89 31.12
N LEU A 256 43.12 -13.93 32.05
CA LEU A 256 44.38 -13.45 32.63
C LEU A 256 44.87 -14.45 33.69
#